data_AF-A0A0W1AHL6-F1
#
_entry.id   AF-A0A0W1AHL6-F1
#
_cell.length_a   1.000
_cell.length_b   1.000
_cell.length_c   1.000
_cell.angle_alpha   90.00
_cell.angle_beta   90.00
_cell.angle_gamma   90.00
#
_symmetry.space_group_name_H-M   'P 1'
#
loop_
_entity.id
_entity.type
_entity.pdbx_description
1 polymer ?
#
loop_
_entity_poly.entity_id
_entity_poly.type
_entity_poly.pdbx_seq_one_letter_code
_entity_poly.pdbx_strand_id
1 'polypeptide(L)'
;MSFPKISAVLNNCPLHALTPEIKDEILKFGENELYENAYLQAYSDLKNKFAVFYGFAPEEFTWKSFAEILLSYNAFDTQIILGPVLRSFMKDHMTHDDFVSVLAQANNTTPEQYINRMAELQDDTGRYASLAPDEVFKYVCKNLGLSLTYHSQEGQSINFAAPEPLATIHLYHQGGLDGAQVGGHWERTEQGMQSINTQNQDDTQLNGIIQLLGESSQVNSFGFELLIKHVQTNAKDLEKLHDPAQITIELAEIQIALAQILKYISSVNSIPKALAIRLLGNELCDITCRFIKHYQFTEVEPNLIFEQWIIASPDSKPSLNADEQRLINHLITPVPQSLFPVLIELPSPKIDQAVLKPQEPDSTLCDSNPPQPMQPIQHSDILEPNVTWQRQNSKPRPLNIVQAKCDLEGHLDLLQKKITQLEERSNNAILDPEQFKALDNARKAAKTLHLEITKAGNLYFSNPQPLSYSVFEQTCKKLIKDAHKELDQHRGWSEFLLNFTLGILTLGLGLLAKGVFNWAMDRSFFFVRHTESARLLNNIELDVSNAAPSA
;
A
#
# COMPACT_ATOMS: atom_id res chain seq x y z
N MET A 1 -15.67 -2.21 -18.32
CA MET A 1 -14.36 -1.65 -17.91
C MET A 1 -13.92 -2.43 -16.67
N SER A 2 -12.62 -2.59 -16.45
CA SER A 2 -12.13 -3.20 -15.21
C SER A 2 -12.37 -2.27 -14.02
N PHE A 3 -12.71 -2.82 -12.86
CA PHE A 3 -12.94 -2.03 -11.65
C PHE A 3 -11.64 -1.81 -10.87
N PRO A 4 -11.48 -0.67 -10.19
CA PRO A 4 -10.36 -0.50 -9.27
C PRO A 4 -10.47 -1.49 -8.11
N LYS A 5 -9.32 -1.98 -7.62
CA LYS A 5 -9.27 -2.74 -6.37
C LYS A 5 -9.83 -1.87 -5.24
N ILE A 6 -10.65 -2.47 -4.39
CA ILE A 6 -11.28 -1.75 -3.28
C ILE A 6 -10.26 -1.54 -2.17
N SER A 7 -10.09 -0.29 -1.76
CA SER A 7 -9.22 0.07 -0.65
C SER A 7 -9.78 -0.45 0.67
N ALA A 8 -8.95 -1.15 1.44
CA ALA A 8 -9.28 -1.56 2.82
C ALA A 8 -9.01 -0.45 3.85
N VAL A 9 -8.47 0.69 3.41
CA VAL A 9 -8.17 1.85 4.29
C VAL A 9 -9.44 2.26 5.04
N LEU A 10 -9.30 2.47 6.35
CA LEU A 10 -10.37 2.83 7.28
C LEU A 10 -11.55 1.84 7.37
N ASN A 11 -11.44 0.61 6.84
CA ASN A 11 -12.51 -0.41 6.82
C ASN A 11 -13.79 0.08 6.13
N ASN A 12 -13.63 0.74 4.97
CA ASN A 12 -14.73 1.38 4.26
C ASN A 12 -15.05 0.73 2.89
N CYS A 13 -14.63 -0.52 2.70
CA CYS A 13 -14.74 -1.26 1.43
C CYS A 13 -16.13 -1.17 0.77
N PRO A 14 -17.25 -1.37 1.48
CA PRO A 14 -18.56 -1.36 0.84
C PRO A 14 -18.94 -0.01 0.24
N LEU A 15 -18.52 1.11 0.87
CA LEU A 15 -18.75 2.46 0.34
C LEU A 15 -17.77 2.82 -0.77
N HIS A 16 -16.51 2.41 -0.65
CA HIS A 16 -15.50 2.57 -1.69
C HIS A 16 -15.94 1.92 -3.01
N ALA A 17 -16.61 0.77 -2.91
CA ALA A 17 -17.16 0.08 -4.05
C ALA A 17 -18.16 0.92 -4.85
N LEU A 18 -18.83 1.90 -4.25
CA LEU A 18 -19.85 2.75 -4.90
C LEU A 18 -19.24 3.94 -5.64
N THR A 19 -18.00 4.30 -5.32
CA THR A 19 -17.39 5.55 -5.76
C THR A 19 -17.24 5.72 -7.27
N PRO A 20 -17.04 4.67 -8.10
CA PRO A 20 -17.01 4.84 -9.55
C PRO A 20 -18.32 5.40 -10.10
N GLU A 21 -19.46 4.79 -9.76
CA GLU A 21 -20.76 5.24 -10.24
C GLU A 21 -21.15 6.61 -9.66
N ILE A 22 -20.83 6.87 -8.39
CA ILE A 22 -21.07 8.18 -7.76
C ILE A 22 -20.26 9.28 -8.47
N LYS A 23 -18.97 9.00 -8.78
CA LYS A 23 -18.12 9.94 -9.52
C LYS A 23 -18.69 10.20 -10.90
N ASP A 24 -19.08 9.16 -11.64
CA ASP A 24 -19.66 9.31 -12.99
C ASP A 24 -20.90 10.21 -12.99
N GLU A 25 -21.79 10.10 -12.00
CA GLU A 25 -22.94 11.01 -11.86
C GLU A 25 -22.53 12.45 -11.53
N ILE A 26 -21.57 12.65 -10.63
CA ILE A 26 -21.04 13.98 -10.29
C ILE A 26 -20.40 14.65 -11.52
N LEU A 27 -19.71 13.90 -12.38
CA LEU A 27 -19.15 14.41 -13.61
C LEU A 27 -20.23 14.91 -14.57
N LYS A 28 -21.38 14.22 -14.68
CA LYS A 28 -22.52 14.68 -15.49
C LYS A 28 -23.07 16.02 -15.00
N PHE A 29 -23.21 16.18 -13.68
CA PHE A 29 -23.61 17.47 -13.09
C PHE A 29 -22.58 18.58 -13.36
N GLY A 30 -21.29 18.26 -13.32
CA GLY A 30 -20.21 19.21 -13.61
C GLY A 30 -20.11 19.61 -15.09
N GLU A 31 -20.41 18.69 -16.01
CA GLU A 31 -20.44 18.94 -17.46
C GLU A 31 -21.66 19.74 -17.90
N ASN A 32 -22.80 19.54 -17.23
CA ASN A 32 -24.06 20.19 -17.56
C ASN A 32 -24.85 20.58 -16.29
N GLU A 33 -24.87 21.87 -15.95
CA GLU A 33 -25.60 22.39 -14.79
C GLU A 33 -27.13 22.19 -14.89
N LEU A 34 -27.66 21.94 -16.09
CA LEU A 34 -29.07 21.63 -16.33
C LEU A 34 -29.36 20.12 -16.30
N TYR A 35 -28.36 19.29 -16.02
CA TYR A 35 -28.57 17.86 -15.83
C TYR A 35 -29.42 17.63 -14.57
N GLU A 36 -30.57 16.99 -14.75
CA GLU A 36 -31.45 16.58 -13.67
C GLU A 36 -31.63 15.07 -13.70
N ASN A 37 -31.60 14.45 -12.52
CA ASN A 37 -32.01 13.07 -12.32
C ASN A 37 -32.94 13.00 -11.10
N ALA A 38 -33.59 11.85 -10.88
CA ALA A 38 -34.55 11.67 -9.79
C ALA A 38 -33.93 11.84 -8.38
N TYR A 39 -32.60 11.93 -8.27
CA TYR A 39 -31.84 11.99 -7.01
C TYR A 39 -31.01 13.27 -6.88
N LEU A 40 -31.30 14.32 -7.67
CA LEU A 40 -30.57 15.58 -7.65
C LEU A 40 -30.40 16.15 -6.22
N GLN A 41 -31.45 16.09 -5.39
CA GLN A 41 -31.38 16.58 -4.02
C GLN A 41 -30.34 15.82 -3.18
N ALA A 42 -30.33 14.49 -3.25
CA ALA A 42 -29.38 13.67 -2.50
C ALA A 42 -27.94 13.88 -2.96
N TYR A 43 -27.71 14.04 -4.27
CA TYR A 43 -26.41 14.43 -4.79
C TYR A 43 -26.03 15.83 -4.30
N SER A 44 -26.96 16.79 -4.26
CA SER A 44 -26.72 18.13 -3.72
C SER A 44 -26.28 18.08 -2.26
N ASP A 45 -26.93 17.24 -1.46
CA ASP A 45 -26.56 17.02 -0.06
C ASP A 45 -25.15 16.39 0.05
N LEU A 46 -24.82 15.44 -0.83
CA LEU A 46 -23.48 14.85 -0.90
C LEU A 46 -22.41 15.90 -1.28
N LYS A 47 -22.69 16.77 -2.26
CA LYS A 47 -21.82 17.90 -2.64
C LYS A 47 -21.60 18.84 -1.47
N ASN A 48 -22.66 19.21 -0.76
CA ASN A 48 -22.57 20.11 0.40
C ASN A 48 -21.75 19.47 1.53
N LYS A 49 -21.91 18.16 1.78
CA LYS A 49 -21.09 17.42 2.73
C LYS A 49 -19.63 17.35 2.33
N PHE A 50 -19.34 17.17 1.04
CA PHE A 50 -17.99 17.25 0.52
C PHE A 50 -17.39 18.64 0.78
N ALA A 51 -18.15 19.70 0.48
CA ALA A 51 -17.75 21.07 0.74
C ALA A 51 -17.41 21.29 2.21
N VAL A 52 -18.33 20.96 3.12
CA VAL A 52 -18.14 21.11 4.58
C VAL A 52 -16.93 20.31 5.07
N PHE A 53 -16.79 19.05 4.67
CA PHE A 53 -15.70 18.19 5.15
C PHE A 53 -14.33 18.73 4.75
N TYR A 54 -14.22 19.24 3.52
CA TYR A 54 -12.98 19.80 2.98
C TYR A 54 -12.84 21.31 3.19
N GLY A 55 -13.71 21.94 3.98
CA GLY A 55 -13.62 23.35 4.35
C GLY A 55 -13.91 24.34 3.22
N PHE A 56 -14.66 23.93 2.20
CA PHE A 56 -15.22 24.82 1.18
C PHE A 56 -16.57 25.38 1.65
N ALA A 57 -16.92 26.59 1.21
CA ALA A 57 -18.22 27.20 1.48
C ALA A 57 -19.32 26.48 0.65
N PRO A 58 -20.29 25.76 1.26
CA PRO A 58 -21.26 24.95 0.51
C PRO A 58 -22.08 25.73 -0.52
N GLU A 59 -22.39 26.99 -0.22
CA GLU A 59 -23.15 27.92 -1.07
C GLU A 59 -22.35 28.40 -2.29
N GLU A 60 -21.02 28.41 -2.22
CA GLU A 60 -20.13 28.80 -3.32
C GLU A 60 -19.58 27.57 -4.08
N PHE A 61 -19.60 26.39 -3.46
CA PHE A 61 -19.05 25.17 -4.02
C PHE A 61 -19.94 24.61 -5.14
N THR A 62 -19.49 24.78 -6.39
CA THR A 62 -20.27 24.43 -7.59
C THR A 62 -20.15 22.96 -7.98
N TRP A 63 -21.06 22.47 -8.82
CA TRP A 63 -20.96 21.14 -9.43
C TRP A 63 -19.69 20.97 -10.26
N LYS A 64 -19.32 22.01 -10.99
CA LYS A 64 -18.10 22.05 -11.78
C LYS A 64 -16.85 21.89 -10.91
N SER A 65 -16.75 22.64 -9.82
CA SER A 65 -15.63 22.52 -8.86
C SER A 65 -15.55 21.12 -8.27
N PHE A 66 -16.70 20.52 -7.91
CA PHE A 66 -16.73 19.16 -7.39
C PHE A 66 -16.22 18.14 -8.41
N ALA A 67 -16.70 18.21 -9.65
CA ALA A 67 -16.28 17.35 -10.74
C ALA A 67 -14.79 17.51 -11.08
N GLU A 68 -14.28 18.74 -11.18
CA GLU A 68 -12.87 19.02 -11.49
C GLU A 68 -11.93 18.48 -10.40
N ILE A 69 -12.30 18.62 -9.11
CA ILE A 69 -11.55 18.01 -8.00
C ILE A 69 -11.52 16.49 -8.16
N LEU A 70 -12.68 15.84 -8.38
CA LEU A 70 -12.70 14.38 -8.54
C LEU A 70 -11.91 13.91 -9.77
N LEU A 71 -11.85 14.69 -10.86
CA LEU A 71 -11.04 14.39 -12.04
C LEU A 71 -9.54 14.45 -11.78
N SER A 72 -9.10 15.26 -10.80
CA SER A 72 -7.68 15.35 -10.40
C SER A 72 -7.16 14.10 -9.67
N TYR A 73 -8.06 13.19 -9.28
CA TYR A 73 -7.74 11.97 -8.55
C TYR A 73 -8.05 10.71 -9.36
N ASN A 74 -7.16 9.73 -9.26
CA ASN A 74 -7.40 8.42 -9.85
C ASN A 74 -8.51 7.68 -9.08
N ALA A 75 -8.90 6.50 -9.56
CA ALA A 75 -10.01 5.76 -8.97
C ALA A 75 -9.73 5.21 -7.55
N PHE A 76 -8.46 5.04 -7.16
CA PHE A 76 -8.11 4.68 -5.78
C PHE A 76 -8.22 5.90 -4.87
N ASP A 77 -7.61 7.02 -5.25
CA ASP A 77 -7.64 8.25 -4.45
C ASP A 77 -9.07 8.78 -4.28
N THR A 78 -9.91 8.63 -5.31
CA THR A 78 -11.35 8.94 -5.25
C THR A 78 -12.05 8.17 -4.11
N GLN A 79 -11.68 6.91 -3.87
CA GLN A 79 -12.23 6.13 -2.75
C GLN A 79 -11.89 6.77 -1.40
N ILE A 80 -10.62 7.18 -1.25
CA ILE A 80 -10.11 7.77 -0.01
C ILE A 80 -10.78 9.12 0.28
N ILE A 81 -10.94 9.98 -0.73
CA ILE A 81 -11.51 11.32 -0.52
C ILE A 81 -13.03 11.31 -0.34
N LEU A 82 -13.75 10.38 -0.99
CA LEU A 82 -15.21 10.27 -0.83
C LEU A 82 -15.61 9.44 0.38
N GLY A 83 -14.76 8.51 0.84
CA GLY A 83 -15.09 7.58 1.93
C GLY A 83 -15.66 8.24 3.19
N PRO A 84 -14.98 9.23 3.81
CA PRO A 84 -15.49 9.96 4.97
C PRO A 84 -16.75 10.78 4.67
N VAL A 85 -16.84 11.35 3.48
CA VAL A 85 -18.01 12.12 3.04
C VAL A 85 -19.24 11.22 2.92
N LEU A 86 -19.08 10.01 2.39
CA LEU A 86 -20.15 9.01 2.32
C LEU A 86 -20.59 8.52 3.70
N ARG A 87 -19.67 8.42 4.68
CA ARG A 87 -20.02 8.13 6.07
C ARG A 87 -20.84 9.27 6.70
N SER A 88 -20.46 10.52 6.46
CA SER A 88 -21.26 11.68 6.87
C SER A 88 -22.63 11.72 6.19
N PHE A 89 -22.72 11.34 4.92
CA PHE A 89 -23.97 11.23 4.18
C PHE A 89 -24.88 10.14 4.76
N MET A 90 -24.31 8.97 5.03
CA MET A 90 -24.99 7.87 5.70
C MET A 90 -25.55 8.26 7.07
N LYS A 91 -24.77 9.02 7.88
CA LYS A 91 -25.16 9.49 9.22
C LYS A 91 -26.50 10.22 9.22
N ASP A 92 -26.70 11.14 8.27
CA ASP A 92 -27.93 11.93 8.18
C ASP A 92 -29.13 11.02 7.89
N HIS A 93 -28.99 10.07 6.98
CA HIS A 93 -30.07 9.14 6.66
C HIS A 93 -30.40 8.18 7.81
N MET A 94 -29.41 7.74 8.57
CA MET A 94 -29.63 6.93 9.77
C MET A 94 -30.38 7.72 10.86
N THR A 95 -30.12 9.03 10.98
CA THR A 95 -30.75 9.88 12.01
C THR A 95 -32.27 10.00 11.84
N HIS A 96 -32.78 9.80 10.61
CA HIS A 96 -34.20 9.93 10.27
C HIS A 96 -34.92 8.57 10.14
N ASP A 97 -34.26 7.46 10.46
CA ASP A 97 -34.82 6.11 10.29
C ASP A 97 -35.19 5.48 11.63
N ASP A 98 -36.50 5.29 11.86
CA ASP A 98 -37.04 4.69 13.08
C ASP A 98 -36.47 3.28 13.35
N PHE A 99 -36.07 2.55 12.31
CA PHE A 99 -35.50 1.21 12.46
C PHE A 99 -34.14 1.22 13.17
N VAL A 100 -33.41 2.33 13.13
CA VAL A 100 -32.15 2.49 13.87
C VAL A 100 -32.36 2.30 15.37
N SER A 101 -33.52 2.68 15.91
CA SER A 101 -33.83 2.46 17.33
C SER A 101 -33.91 0.97 17.67
N VAL A 102 -34.43 0.14 16.77
CA VAL A 102 -34.52 -1.31 16.94
C VAL A 102 -33.12 -1.94 16.89
N LEU A 103 -32.28 -1.53 15.94
CA LEU A 103 -30.90 -1.99 15.82
C LEU A 103 -30.05 -1.59 17.04
N ALA A 104 -30.21 -0.35 17.51
CA ALA A 104 -29.53 0.14 18.70
C ALA A 104 -29.92 -0.65 19.95
N GLN A 105 -31.21 -0.93 20.14
CA GLN A 105 -31.71 -1.76 21.23
C GLN A 105 -31.14 -3.20 21.16
N ALA A 106 -31.10 -3.80 19.97
CA ALA A 106 -30.52 -5.14 19.79
C ALA A 106 -29.01 -5.19 20.13
N ASN A 107 -28.31 -4.07 20.00
CA ASN A 107 -26.89 -3.93 20.34
C ASN A 107 -26.65 -3.41 21.77
N ASN A 108 -27.69 -3.21 22.59
CA ASN A 108 -27.62 -2.60 23.92
C ASN A 108 -26.96 -1.20 23.92
N THR A 109 -27.32 -0.37 22.94
CA THR A 109 -26.81 1.02 22.77
C THR A 109 -27.97 2.00 22.56
N THR A 110 -27.72 3.30 22.67
CA THR A 110 -28.69 4.32 22.22
C THR A 110 -28.66 4.48 20.69
N PRO A 111 -29.73 4.98 20.05
CA PRO A 111 -29.73 5.28 18.62
C PRO A 111 -28.54 6.15 18.20
N GLU A 112 -28.23 7.20 18.97
CA GLU A 112 -27.10 8.09 18.71
C GLU A 112 -25.75 7.36 18.79
N GLN A 113 -25.54 6.53 19.82
CA GLN A 113 -24.32 5.74 19.96
C GLN A 113 -24.16 4.74 18.80
N TYR A 114 -25.24 4.10 18.38
CA TYR A 114 -25.22 3.20 17.24
C TYR A 114 -24.90 3.94 15.94
N ILE A 115 -25.53 5.10 15.69
CA ILE A 115 -25.23 5.94 14.53
C ILE A 115 -23.76 6.35 14.51
N ASN A 116 -23.23 6.85 15.64
CA ASN A 116 -21.82 7.25 15.72
C ASN A 116 -20.89 6.05 15.53
N ARG A 117 -21.23 4.88 16.11
CA ARG A 117 -20.47 3.64 15.89
C ARG A 117 -20.38 3.27 14.40
N MET A 118 -21.46 3.45 13.65
CA MET A 118 -21.51 3.09 12.23
C MET A 118 -20.92 4.18 11.34
N ALA A 119 -21.07 5.46 11.66
CA ALA A 119 -20.69 6.57 10.78
C ALA A 119 -19.38 7.27 11.14
N GLU A 120 -18.82 7.01 12.32
CA GLU A 120 -17.59 7.67 12.80
C GLU A 120 -16.46 6.66 13.01
N LEU A 121 -15.23 7.17 13.04
CA LEU A 121 -14.09 6.35 13.38
C LEU A 121 -14.19 5.93 14.85
N GLN A 122 -13.90 4.66 15.11
CA GLN A 122 -13.87 4.15 16.47
C GLN A 122 -12.51 4.47 17.11
N ASP A 123 -12.54 4.94 18.36
CA ASP A 123 -11.33 5.40 19.06
C ASP A 123 -10.29 4.30 19.26
N ASP A 124 -10.76 3.07 19.45
CA ASP A 124 -9.96 1.87 19.75
C ASP A 124 -9.24 1.30 18.51
N THR A 125 -9.89 1.32 17.35
CA THR A 125 -9.35 0.76 16.10
C THR A 125 -8.84 1.82 15.14
N GLY A 126 -9.25 3.09 15.30
CA GLY A 126 -9.03 4.13 14.31
C GLY A 126 -9.70 3.83 12.96
N ARG A 127 -10.75 3.00 12.93
CA ARG A 127 -11.42 2.58 11.69
C ARG A 127 -12.93 2.72 11.82
N TYR A 128 -13.64 2.75 10.70
CA TYR A 128 -15.10 2.68 10.72
C TYR A 128 -15.57 1.26 11.03
N ALA A 129 -16.78 1.12 11.57
CA ALA A 129 -17.45 -0.17 11.62
C ALA A 129 -17.72 -0.70 10.20
N SER A 130 -17.62 -2.02 10.03
CA SER A 130 -18.03 -2.69 8.80
C SER A 130 -19.54 -2.50 8.59
N LEU A 131 -19.96 -2.44 7.32
CA LEU A 131 -21.36 -2.27 6.94
C LEU A 131 -21.88 -3.56 6.30
N ALA A 132 -23.10 -3.94 6.64
CA ALA A 132 -23.85 -4.98 5.96
C ALA A 132 -24.40 -4.48 4.60
N PRO A 133 -24.68 -5.37 3.64
CA PRO A 133 -25.16 -4.95 2.31
C PRO A 133 -26.46 -4.15 2.36
N ASP A 134 -27.37 -4.50 3.25
CA ASP A 134 -28.65 -3.83 3.45
C ASP A 134 -28.49 -2.44 4.07
N GLU A 135 -27.52 -2.25 4.98
CA GLU A 135 -27.18 -0.92 5.53
C GLU A 135 -26.60 0.00 4.44
N VAL A 136 -25.65 -0.50 3.64
CA VAL A 136 -25.07 0.22 2.50
C VAL A 136 -26.16 0.63 1.53
N PHE A 137 -27.06 -0.29 1.21
CA PHE A 137 -28.17 0.00 0.32
C PHE A 137 -29.13 1.03 0.91
N LYS A 138 -29.61 0.79 2.14
CA LYS A 138 -30.68 1.58 2.77
C LYS A 138 -30.26 3.03 3.01
N TYR A 139 -29.03 3.24 3.49
CA TYR A 139 -28.58 4.56 3.94
C TYR A 139 -27.77 5.32 2.88
N VAL A 140 -27.24 4.65 1.85
CA VAL A 140 -26.44 5.29 0.80
C VAL A 140 -27.03 5.03 -0.59
N CYS A 141 -27.00 3.78 -1.07
CA CYS A 141 -27.32 3.49 -2.48
C CYS A 141 -28.74 3.93 -2.87
N LYS A 142 -29.75 3.63 -2.06
CA LYS A 142 -31.15 3.97 -2.32
C LYS A 142 -31.34 5.48 -2.53
N ASN A 143 -30.66 6.30 -1.73
CA ASN A 143 -30.77 7.76 -1.79
C ASN A 143 -30.01 8.35 -2.98
N LEU A 144 -28.97 7.67 -3.46
CA LEU A 144 -28.19 8.08 -4.64
C LEU A 144 -28.63 7.39 -5.94
N GLY A 145 -29.75 6.68 -5.93
CA GLY A 145 -30.29 6.00 -7.10
C GLY A 145 -29.50 4.79 -7.57
N LEU A 146 -28.75 4.13 -6.68
CA LEU A 146 -27.94 2.96 -6.99
C LEU A 146 -28.67 1.70 -6.53
N SER A 147 -28.86 0.74 -7.44
CA SER A 147 -29.24 -0.62 -7.05
C SER A 147 -28.01 -1.43 -6.63
N LEU A 148 -28.21 -2.42 -5.78
CA LEU A 148 -27.14 -3.27 -5.28
C LEU A 148 -27.50 -4.76 -5.46
N THR A 149 -26.62 -5.52 -6.10
CA THR A 149 -26.65 -6.98 -6.11
C THR A 149 -25.48 -7.49 -5.28
N TYR A 150 -25.79 -8.11 -4.15
CA TYR A 150 -24.81 -8.69 -3.25
C TYR A 150 -24.67 -10.19 -3.50
N HIS A 151 -23.44 -10.66 -3.71
CA HIS A 151 -23.07 -12.05 -3.88
C HIS A 151 -22.26 -12.51 -2.67
N SER A 152 -22.90 -13.22 -1.76
CA SER A 152 -22.21 -13.90 -0.65
C SER A 152 -21.38 -15.08 -1.16
N GLN A 153 -20.32 -15.46 -0.45
CA GLN A 153 -19.41 -16.54 -0.83
C GLN A 153 -20.11 -17.91 -1.05
N GLU A 154 -21.10 -18.26 -0.22
CA GLU A 154 -21.76 -19.58 -0.24
C GLU A 154 -23.28 -19.51 -0.47
N GLY A 155 -23.85 -18.31 -0.54
CA GLY A 155 -25.29 -18.09 -0.57
C GLY A 155 -25.81 -17.56 -1.90
N GLN A 156 -27.14 -17.49 -1.99
CA GLN A 156 -27.82 -16.85 -3.13
C GLN A 156 -27.55 -15.35 -3.15
N SER A 157 -27.50 -14.79 -4.36
CA SER A 157 -27.38 -13.35 -4.51
C SER A 157 -28.64 -12.63 -4.01
N ILE A 158 -28.43 -11.52 -3.31
CA ILE A 158 -29.50 -10.66 -2.78
C ILE A 158 -29.55 -9.40 -3.63
N ASN A 159 -30.74 -9.05 -4.12
CA ASN A 159 -30.95 -7.87 -4.95
C ASN A 159 -31.70 -6.80 -4.15
N PHE A 160 -31.11 -5.61 -4.08
CA PHE A 160 -31.71 -4.42 -3.52
C PHE A 160 -31.91 -3.40 -4.66
N ALA A 161 -33.17 -3.15 -5.02
CA ALA A 161 -33.51 -2.29 -6.15
C ALA A 161 -33.85 -0.87 -5.70
N ALA A 162 -33.17 0.14 -6.24
CA ALA A 162 -33.60 1.53 -6.12
C ALA A 162 -34.86 1.76 -6.99
N PRO A 163 -35.78 2.68 -6.60
CA PRO A 163 -37.03 2.91 -7.35
C PRO A 163 -36.82 3.31 -8.82
N GLU A 164 -35.84 4.16 -9.08
CA GLU A 164 -35.47 4.64 -10.42
C GLU A 164 -33.95 4.49 -10.58
N PRO A 165 -33.41 3.29 -10.82
CA PRO A 165 -31.97 3.08 -10.68
C PRO A 165 -31.17 3.77 -11.80
N LEU A 166 -30.19 4.58 -11.43
CA LEU A 166 -29.19 5.18 -12.31
C LEU A 166 -28.14 4.13 -12.73
N ALA A 167 -27.78 3.24 -11.81
CA ALA A 167 -26.86 2.13 -12.03
C ALA A 167 -27.16 0.95 -11.10
N THR A 168 -26.62 -0.22 -11.44
CA THR A 168 -26.62 -1.41 -10.57
C THR A 168 -25.20 -1.80 -10.25
N ILE A 169 -24.92 -1.96 -8.95
CA ILE A 169 -23.61 -2.28 -8.41
C ILE A 169 -23.60 -3.74 -7.99
N HIS A 170 -22.61 -4.51 -8.47
CA HIS A 170 -22.39 -5.88 -8.02
C HIS A 170 -21.28 -5.91 -6.99
N LEU A 171 -21.57 -6.47 -5.81
CA LEU A 171 -20.61 -6.68 -4.73
C LEU A 171 -20.44 -8.17 -4.47
N TYR A 172 -19.20 -8.63 -4.48
CA TYR A 172 -18.82 -9.99 -4.16
C TYR A 172 -18.09 -9.98 -2.83
N HIS A 173 -18.54 -10.80 -1.89
CA HIS A 173 -17.90 -10.92 -0.59
C HIS A 173 -17.11 -12.21 -0.48
N GLN A 174 -15.87 -12.10 -0.04
CA GLN A 174 -14.97 -13.22 0.23
C GLN A 174 -14.55 -13.17 1.69
N GLY A 175 -14.56 -14.31 2.39
CA GLY A 175 -14.17 -14.40 3.79
C GLY A 175 -15.34 -14.24 4.77
N GLY A 176 -15.01 -14.06 6.06
CA GLY A 176 -15.99 -13.96 7.13
C GLY A 176 -16.82 -12.68 7.09
N LEU A 177 -18.11 -12.76 7.43
CA LEU A 177 -19.04 -11.61 7.42
C LEU A 177 -18.66 -10.51 8.42
N ASP A 178 -17.83 -10.83 9.43
CA ASP A 178 -17.42 -9.88 10.47
C ASP A 178 -16.32 -8.89 10.00
N GLY A 179 -16.06 -8.81 8.69
CA GLY A 179 -15.20 -7.81 8.07
C GLY A 179 -13.73 -8.18 7.95
N ALA A 180 -12.89 -7.18 7.65
CA ALA A 180 -11.48 -7.39 7.29
C ALA A 180 -10.66 -8.10 8.39
N GLN A 181 -11.05 -7.99 9.66
CA GLN A 181 -10.35 -8.64 10.76
C GLN A 181 -10.50 -10.17 10.76
N VAL A 182 -11.57 -10.70 10.16
CA VAL A 182 -11.78 -12.15 9.95
C VAL A 182 -11.54 -12.56 8.49
N GLY A 183 -10.78 -11.75 7.75
CA GLY A 183 -10.48 -11.98 6.34
C GLY A 183 -11.62 -11.64 5.37
N GLY A 184 -12.69 -10.97 5.85
CA GLY A 184 -13.78 -10.48 5.01
C GLY A 184 -13.35 -9.31 4.11
N HIS A 185 -13.46 -9.47 2.81
CA HIS A 185 -13.22 -8.41 1.83
C HIS A 185 -14.33 -8.34 0.78
N TRP A 186 -14.55 -7.14 0.25
CA TRP A 186 -15.57 -6.83 -0.73
C TRP A 186 -14.90 -6.48 -2.04
N GLU A 187 -15.37 -7.08 -3.13
CA GLU A 187 -14.85 -6.89 -4.48
C GLU A 187 -15.98 -6.53 -5.45
N ARG A 188 -15.64 -5.84 -6.55
CA ARG A 188 -16.60 -5.55 -7.64
C ARG A 188 -16.74 -6.70 -8.65
N THR A 189 -15.90 -7.72 -8.55
CA THR A 189 -15.80 -8.81 -9.53
C THR A 189 -15.69 -10.14 -8.82
N GLU A 190 -16.29 -11.18 -9.41
CA GLU A 190 -16.14 -12.55 -8.94
C GLU A 190 -14.65 -12.91 -8.85
N GLN A 191 -14.22 -13.40 -7.67
CA GLN A 191 -12.82 -13.77 -7.38
C GLN A 191 -11.78 -12.64 -7.49
N GLY A 192 -12.18 -11.36 -7.62
CA GLY A 192 -11.23 -10.23 -7.69
C GLY A 192 -10.33 -10.20 -8.93
N MET A 193 -10.40 -11.18 -9.83
CA MET A 193 -9.44 -11.38 -10.94
C MET A 193 -9.44 -10.25 -11.97
N GLN A 194 -10.51 -9.45 -12.04
CA GLN A 194 -10.64 -8.33 -12.96
C GLN A 194 -10.40 -6.97 -12.30
N SER A 195 -10.05 -6.96 -11.02
CA SER A 195 -9.70 -5.73 -10.30
C SER A 195 -8.33 -5.21 -10.78
N ILE A 196 -8.23 -3.90 -11.00
CA ILE A 196 -6.96 -3.23 -11.29
C ILE A 196 -6.46 -2.63 -9.98
N ASN A 197 -5.24 -2.97 -9.59
CA ASN A 197 -4.58 -2.30 -8.48
C ASN A 197 -4.18 -0.87 -8.91
N THR A 198 -5.10 0.08 -8.73
CA THR A 198 -4.90 1.49 -9.03
C THR A 198 -4.00 2.19 -8.01
N GLN A 199 -3.87 1.65 -6.79
CA GLN A 199 -2.99 2.20 -5.74
C GLN A 199 -1.51 2.24 -6.15
N ASN A 200 -1.08 1.26 -6.96
CA ASN A 200 0.31 1.14 -7.41
C ASN A 200 0.58 1.91 -8.72
N GLN A 201 -0.36 2.73 -9.20
CA GLN A 201 -0.17 3.54 -10.40
C GLN A 201 0.54 4.85 -10.06
N ASP A 202 1.37 5.32 -11.00
CA ASP A 202 2.18 6.54 -10.84
C ASP A 202 1.36 7.81 -10.60
N ASP A 203 0.07 7.80 -10.94
CA ASP A 203 -0.86 8.91 -10.73
C ASP A 203 -1.55 8.87 -9.36
N THR A 204 -1.21 7.91 -8.49
CA THR A 204 -1.70 7.85 -7.11
C THR A 204 -0.98 8.87 -6.25
N GLN A 205 -1.74 9.82 -5.71
CA GLN A 205 -1.19 10.96 -4.98
C GLN A 205 -1.25 10.76 -3.46
N LEU A 206 -2.14 9.89 -2.97
CA LEU A 206 -2.42 9.77 -1.53
C LEU A 206 -1.65 8.64 -0.82
N ASN A 207 -0.75 7.94 -1.51
CA ASN A 207 0.02 6.81 -0.96
C ASN A 207 0.78 7.14 0.34
N GLY A 208 1.21 8.38 0.46
CA GLY A 208 1.79 8.88 1.69
C GLY A 208 0.75 9.04 2.80
N ILE A 209 -0.30 9.82 2.56
CA ILE A 209 -1.34 10.18 3.54
C ILE A 209 -2.07 8.94 4.07
N ILE A 210 -2.32 7.92 3.25
CA ILE A 210 -3.01 6.69 3.69
C ILE A 210 -2.24 5.93 4.78
N GLN A 211 -0.93 6.11 4.91
CA GLN A 211 -0.14 5.48 6.00
C GLN A 211 -0.46 6.09 7.37
N LEU A 212 -1.12 7.25 7.40
CA LEU A 212 -1.61 7.90 8.61
C LEU A 212 -3.12 7.65 8.83
N LEU A 213 -3.74 6.76 8.05
CA LEU A 213 -5.17 6.46 8.11
C LEU A 213 -5.40 4.98 8.46
N GLY A 214 -6.10 4.73 9.57
CA GLY A 214 -6.51 3.38 9.98
C GLY A 214 -5.60 2.71 11.01
N GLU A 215 -4.65 3.45 11.59
CA GLU A 215 -3.74 2.98 12.64
C GLU A 215 -4.30 3.25 14.04
N SER A 216 -4.65 4.51 14.33
CA SER A 216 -5.28 4.91 15.60
C SER A 216 -5.97 6.25 15.45
N SER A 217 -6.96 6.53 16.31
CA SER A 217 -7.66 7.82 16.35
C SER A 217 -6.72 9.03 16.46
N GLN A 218 -5.66 8.91 17.26
CA GLN A 218 -4.64 9.97 17.43
C GLN A 218 -3.86 10.27 16.15
N VAL A 219 -3.57 9.25 15.33
CA VAL A 219 -2.84 9.44 14.07
C VAL A 219 -3.79 9.92 12.96
N ASN A 220 -5.00 9.35 12.93
CA ASN A 220 -6.00 9.66 11.92
C ASN A 220 -6.38 11.13 11.87
N SER A 221 -6.45 11.83 13.01
CA SER A 221 -6.79 13.27 13.01
C SER A 221 -5.80 14.08 12.17
N PHE A 222 -4.50 13.75 12.24
CA PHE A 222 -3.47 14.41 11.44
C PHE A 222 -3.42 13.87 10.01
N GLY A 223 -3.69 12.58 9.79
CA GLY A 223 -3.89 12.02 8.46
C GLY A 223 -5.01 12.74 7.69
N PHE A 224 -6.14 12.98 8.35
CA PHE A 224 -7.25 13.75 7.76
C PHE A 224 -6.93 15.22 7.59
N GLU A 225 -6.22 15.84 8.52
CA GLU A 225 -5.78 17.24 8.35
C GLU A 225 -4.91 17.40 7.10
N LEU A 226 -3.95 16.48 6.87
CA LEU A 226 -3.13 16.46 5.67
C LEU A 226 -3.94 16.13 4.41
N LEU A 227 -4.91 15.22 4.49
CA LEU A 227 -5.84 14.93 3.38
C LEU A 227 -6.64 16.16 2.99
N ILE A 228 -7.21 16.87 3.97
CA ILE A 228 -8.00 18.08 3.74
C ILE A 228 -7.13 19.16 3.08
N LYS A 229 -5.94 19.41 3.64
CA LYS A 229 -5.01 20.39 3.07
C LYS A 229 -4.59 20.01 1.65
N HIS A 230 -4.39 18.73 1.37
CA HIS A 230 -4.05 18.25 0.03
C HIS A 230 -5.18 18.49 -0.98
N VAL A 231 -6.41 18.14 -0.64
CA VAL A 231 -7.59 18.37 -1.50
C VAL A 231 -7.81 19.87 -1.73
N GLN A 232 -7.69 20.70 -0.70
CA GLN A 232 -7.77 22.16 -0.83
C GLN A 232 -6.67 22.72 -1.74
N THR A 233 -5.45 22.22 -1.63
CA THR A 233 -4.32 22.68 -2.45
C THR A 233 -4.51 22.32 -3.92
N ASN A 234 -4.99 21.10 -4.21
CA ASN A 234 -5.33 20.69 -5.58
C ASN A 234 -6.53 21.49 -6.13
N ALA A 235 -7.53 21.81 -5.31
CA ALA A 235 -8.65 22.67 -5.73
C ALA A 235 -8.18 24.08 -6.15
N LYS A 236 -7.25 24.69 -5.39
CA LYS A 236 -6.64 25.99 -5.75
C LYS A 236 -5.92 25.97 -7.10
N ASP A 237 -5.26 24.85 -7.43
CA ASP A 237 -4.57 24.68 -8.72
C ASP A 237 -5.56 24.72 -9.90
N LEU A 238 -6.72 24.09 -9.73
CA LEU A 238 -7.77 24.05 -10.74
C LEU A 238 -8.37 25.43 -11.03
N GLU A 239 -8.49 26.29 -10.01
CA GLU A 239 -9.03 27.65 -10.18
C GLU A 239 -8.09 28.57 -10.97
N LYS A 240 -6.81 28.23 -11.12
CA LYS A 240 -5.76 29.05 -11.78
C LYS A 240 -5.64 30.48 -11.23
N LEU A 241 -6.18 30.72 -10.03
CA LEU A 241 -6.11 32.01 -9.34
C LEU A 241 -4.81 32.17 -8.55
N HIS A 242 -4.06 31.09 -8.35
CA HIS A 242 -2.87 31.04 -7.52
C HIS A 242 -1.59 30.84 -8.32
N ASP A 243 -0.47 31.31 -7.75
CA ASP A 243 0.87 31.09 -8.28
C ASP A 243 1.20 29.59 -8.26
N PRO A 244 1.50 28.94 -9.41
CA PRO A 244 1.88 27.52 -9.46
C PRO A 244 3.08 27.19 -8.55
N ALA A 245 3.98 28.14 -8.32
CA ALA A 245 5.09 27.97 -7.38
C ALA A 245 4.59 27.81 -5.94
N GLN A 246 3.59 28.60 -5.53
CA GLN A 246 2.98 28.52 -4.21
C GLN A 246 2.28 27.18 -3.98
N ILE A 247 1.57 26.66 -5.00
CA ILE A 247 0.92 25.35 -4.93
C ILE A 247 1.96 24.24 -4.77
N THR A 248 3.04 24.30 -5.55
CA THR A 248 4.15 23.34 -5.44
C THR A 248 4.76 23.35 -4.04
N ILE A 249 4.94 24.53 -3.45
CA ILE A 249 5.43 24.70 -2.08
C ILE A 249 4.45 24.12 -1.05
N GLU A 250 3.15 24.38 -1.18
CA GLU A 250 2.12 23.83 -0.28
C GLU A 250 2.07 22.29 -0.32
N LEU A 251 2.16 21.70 -1.52
CA LEU A 251 2.24 20.24 -1.69
C LEU A 251 3.54 19.66 -1.11
N ALA A 252 4.67 20.34 -1.31
CA ALA A 252 5.95 19.94 -0.71
C ALA A 252 5.88 19.94 0.82
N GLU A 253 5.27 20.96 1.43
CA GLU A 253 5.07 21.02 2.89
C GLU A 253 4.20 19.87 3.42
N ILE A 254 3.18 19.44 2.68
CA ILE A 254 2.38 18.26 3.05
C ILE A 254 3.26 17.00 3.06
N GLN A 255 4.09 16.80 2.05
CA GLN A 255 4.99 15.64 1.96
C GLN A 255 6.09 15.67 3.03
N ILE A 256 6.62 16.84 3.34
CA ILE A 256 7.59 17.03 4.43
C ILE A 256 6.94 16.67 5.77
N ALA A 257 5.76 17.23 6.08
CA ALA A 257 5.05 16.94 7.33
C ALA A 257 4.75 15.43 7.46
N LEU A 258 4.28 14.81 6.38
CA LEU A 258 4.06 13.36 6.33
C LEU A 258 5.32 12.56 6.65
N ALA A 259 6.43 12.84 5.96
CA ALA A 259 7.70 12.14 6.15
C ALA A 259 8.21 12.29 7.59
N GLN A 260 8.09 13.50 8.16
CA GLN A 260 8.48 13.77 9.54
C GLN A 260 7.59 13.01 10.56
N ILE A 261 6.27 12.99 10.36
CA ILE A 261 5.32 12.28 11.25
C ILE A 261 5.58 10.77 11.21
N LEU A 262 5.68 10.17 10.01
CA LEU A 262 5.95 8.74 9.86
C LEU A 262 7.29 8.34 10.49
N LYS A 263 8.32 9.15 10.28
CA LYS A 263 9.62 8.96 10.90
C LYS A 263 9.54 9.04 12.42
N TYR A 264 8.80 9.99 12.96
CA TYR A 264 8.66 10.15 14.39
C TYR A 264 7.93 8.94 15.00
N ILE A 265 6.81 8.51 14.42
CA ILE A 265 6.06 7.31 14.84
C ILE A 265 6.98 6.07 14.84
N SER A 266 7.77 5.84 13.79
CA SER A 266 8.68 4.70 13.74
C SER A 266 9.82 4.80 14.77
N SER A 267 10.32 6.02 15.01
CA SER A 267 11.46 6.26 15.89
C SER A 267 11.11 6.14 17.37
N VAL A 268 9.96 6.65 17.81
CA VAL A 268 9.58 6.65 19.24
C VAL A 268 9.35 5.26 19.82
N ASN A 269 9.19 4.24 18.98
CA ASN A 269 9.11 2.84 19.40
C ASN A 269 10.50 2.21 19.64
N SER A 270 11.59 2.88 19.26
CA SER A 270 12.96 2.35 19.32
C SER A 270 13.92 3.18 20.18
N ILE A 271 13.63 4.46 20.37
CA ILE A 271 14.50 5.42 21.08
C ILE A 271 13.67 6.43 21.88
N PRO A 272 14.25 7.08 22.92
CA PRO A 272 13.55 8.08 23.72
C PRO A 272 13.00 9.25 22.90
N LYS A 273 11.93 9.87 23.39
CA LYS A 273 11.18 10.95 22.69
C LYS A 273 12.11 12.08 22.25
N ALA A 274 12.96 12.54 23.15
CA ALA A 274 13.86 13.66 22.90
C ALA A 274 14.83 13.37 21.75
N LEU A 275 15.35 12.14 21.66
CA LEU A 275 16.23 11.73 20.58
C LEU A 275 15.47 11.56 19.26
N ALA A 276 14.27 10.99 19.29
CA ALA A 276 13.42 10.88 18.12
C ALA A 276 13.13 12.26 17.50
N ILE A 277 12.80 13.27 18.32
CA ILE A 277 12.59 14.64 17.84
C ILE A 277 13.88 15.22 17.25
N ARG A 278 15.03 15.03 17.91
CA ARG A 278 16.33 15.50 17.41
C ARG A 278 16.67 14.93 16.04
N LEU A 279 16.33 13.67 15.77
CA LEU A 279 16.59 13.01 14.49
C LEU A 279 15.69 13.51 13.35
N LEU A 280 14.61 14.23 13.65
CA LEU A 280 13.80 14.90 12.62
C LEU A 280 14.47 16.16 12.06
N GLY A 281 15.48 16.71 12.76
CA GLY A 281 16.12 17.98 12.41
C GLY A 281 15.52 19.18 13.14
N ASN A 282 15.96 20.38 12.75
CA ASN A 282 15.58 21.63 13.41
C ASN A 282 14.41 22.34 12.72
N GLU A 283 14.06 21.93 11.50
CA GLU A 283 13.11 22.63 10.64
C GLU A 283 11.82 21.81 10.48
N LEU A 284 11.04 21.75 11.56
CA LEU A 284 9.80 20.98 11.63
C LEU A 284 8.61 21.80 11.14
N CYS A 285 7.72 21.15 10.38
CA CYS A 285 6.44 21.75 9.99
C CYS A 285 5.55 21.97 11.22
N ASP A 286 4.64 22.96 11.16
CA ASP A 286 3.65 23.20 12.22
C ASP A 286 2.83 21.94 12.56
N ILE A 287 2.33 21.24 11.54
CA ILE A 287 1.54 20.01 11.69
C ILE A 287 2.36 18.95 12.45
N THR A 288 3.64 18.78 12.10
CA THR A 288 4.57 17.86 12.79
C THR A 288 4.74 18.26 14.26
N CYS A 289 4.95 19.55 14.54
CA CYS A 289 5.10 20.06 15.90
C CYS A 289 3.86 19.75 16.75
N ARG A 290 2.66 20.00 16.20
CA ARG A 290 1.39 19.67 16.85
C ARG A 290 1.22 18.17 17.02
N PHE A 291 1.62 17.35 16.04
CA PHE A 291 1.59 15.89 16.16
C PHE A 291 2.43 15.42 17.35
N ILE A 292 3.71 15.81 17.42
CA ILE A 292 4.65 15.43 18.49
C ILE A 292 4.12 15.81 19.89
N LYS A 293 3.44 16.95 19.98
CA LYS A 293 2.85 17.46 21.22
C LYS A 293 1.67 16.61 21.70
N HIS A 294 0.79 16.17 20.79
CA HIS A 294 -0.45 15.50 21.15
C HIS A 294 -0.33 13.97 21.14
N TYR A 295 0.59 13.41 20.35
CA TYR A 295 0.78 11.97 20.23
C TYR A 295 1.27 11.34 21.54
N GLN A 296 0.43 10.47 22.11
CA GLN A 296 0.69 9.73 23.33
C GLN A 296 1.24 8.35 23.01
N PHE A 297 2.30 7.95 23.71
CA PHE A 297 2.90 6.63 23.60
C PHE A 297 3.63 6.29 24.91
N THR A 298 3.93 5.01 25.10
CA THR A 298 4.78 4.55 26.19
C THR A 298 6.23 4.80 25.81
N GLU A 299 6.91 5.69 26.52
CA GLU A 299 8.29 6.04 26.22
C GLU A 299 9.23 4.84 26.45
N VAL A 300 10.15 4.66 25.50
CA VAL A 300 11.18 3.63 25.59
C VAL A 300 12.18 4.02 26.68
N GLU A 301 12.58 3.04 27.50
CA GLU A 301 13.57 3.24 28.55
C GLU A 301 14.86 3.88 27.99
N PRO A 302 15.48 4.82 28.71
CA PRO A 302 16.72 5.44 28.28
C PRO A 302 17.90 4.46 28.37
N ASN A 303 18.98 4.80 27.68
CA ASN A 303 20.24 4.07 27.59
C ASN A 303 20.16 2.71 26.90
N LEU A 304 19.21 2.49 26.00
CA LEU A 304 19.24 1.31 25.13
C LEU A 304 20.35 1.40 24.07
N ILE A 305 20.70 0.24 23.50
CA ILE A 305 21.79 0.12 22.52
C ILE A 305 21.67 1.11 21.35
N PHE A 306 20.45 1.40 20.89
CA PHE A 306 20.23 2.33 19.79
C PHE A 306 20.53 3.78 20.16
N GLU A 307 20.07 4.22 21.34
CA GLU A 307 20.38 5.54 21.86
C GLU A 307 21.89 5.70 22.09
N GLN A 308 22.51 4.73 22.76
CA GLN A 308 23.94 4.72 23.01
C GLN A 308 24.72 4.82 21.70
N TRP A 309 24.35 4.06 20.67
CA TRP A 309 25.01 4.09 19.37
C TRP A 309 24.86 5.42 18.65
N ILE A 310 23.68 6.03 18.70
CA ILE A 310 23.40 7.31 18.03
C ILE A 310 24.14 8.47 18.71
N ILE A 311 24.30 8.43 20.03
CA ILE A 311 24.96 9.49 20.81
C ILE A 311 26.49 9.31 20.89
N ALA A 312 26.97 8.06 20.85
CA ALA A 312 28.39 7.76 20.99
C ALA A 312 29.25 8.37 19.86
N SER A 313 30.46 8.80 20.23
CA SER A 313 31.52 9.11 19.28
C SER A 313 31.87 7.88 18.43
N PRO A 314 32.40 8.04 17.21
CA PRO A 314 32.73 6.93 16.31
C PRO A 314 33.52 5.79 16.98
N ASP A 315 34.49 6.12 17.84
CA ASP A 315 35.35 5.14 18.52
C ASP A 315 34.69 4.44 19.72
N SER A 316 33.48 4.84 20.10
CA SER A 316 32.75 4.33 21.28
C SER A 316 31.39 3.74 20.93
N LYS A 317 31.10 3.56 19.65
CA LYS A 317 29.85 2.94 19.21
C LYS A 317 29.81 1.47 19.63
N PRO A 318 28.75 1.01 20.32
CA PRO A 318 28.60 -0.42 20.63
C PRO A 318 28.53 -1.23 19.33
N SER A 319 28.96 -2.48 19.37
CA SER A 319 28.82 -3.40 18.24
C SER A 319 27.34 -3.69 17.99
N LEU A 320 26.91 -3.61 16.73
CA LEU A 320 25.55 -3.95 16.31
C LEU A 320 25.56 -5.27 15.53
N ASN A 321 24.50 -6.06 15.68
CA ASN A 321 24.19 -7.12 14.73
C ASN A 321 23.56 -6.54 13.44
N ALA A 322 23.31 -7.40 12.44
CA ALA A 322 22.80 -6.97 11.15
C ALA A 322 21.41 -6.31 11.21
N ASP A 323 20.54 -6.76 12.12
CA ASP A 323 19.17 -6.23 12.26
C ASP A 323 19.18 -4.88 12.97
N GLU A 324 19.97 -4.78 14.05
CA GLU A 324 20.23 -3.53 14.75
C GLU A 324 20.86 -2.48 13.83
N GLN A 325 21.81 -2.88 12.98
CA GLN A 325 22.41 -1.99 11.99
C GLN A 325 21.38 -1.49 10.97
N ARG A 326 20.46 -2.36 10.53
CA ARG A 326 19.37 -1.96 9.62
C ARG A 326 18.44 -0.95 10.29
N LEU A 327 18.05 -1.19 11.53
CA LEU A 327 17.21 -0.26 12.29
C LEU A 327 17.93 1.07 12.53
N ILE A 328 19.21 1.04 12.90
CA ILE A 328 20.00 2.26 13.10
C ILE A 328 20.12 3.07 11.81
N ASN A 329 20.38 2.41 10.68
CA ASN A 329 20.41 3.10 9.39
C ASN A 329 19.07 3.77 9.10
N HIS A 330 17.96 3.09 9.37
CA HIS A 330 16.62 3.67 9.26
C HIS A 330 16.44 4.87 10.21
N LEU A 331 16.83 4.76 11.49
CA LEU A 331 16.69 5.82 12.50
C LEU A 331 17.52 7.06 12.18
N ILE A 332 18.74 6.92 11.65
CA ILE A 332 19.60 8.07 11.32
C ILE A 332 19.37 8.65 9.91
N THR A 333 18.56 7.98 9.08
CA THR A 333 18.22 8.52 7.75
C THR A 333 17.53 9.87 7.91
N PRO A 334 18.07 10.96 7.31
CA PRO A 334 17.50 12.29 7.43
C PRO A 334 16.13 12.34 6.76
N VAL A 335 15.26 13.19 7.29
CA VAL A 335 13.97 13.51 6.69
C VAL A 335 14.03 14.89 6.02
N PRO A 336 13.17 15.13 5.02
CA PRO A 336 12.96 16.46 4.47
C PRO A 336 12.69 17.50 5.57
N GLN A 337 13.20 18.70 5.35
CA GLN A 337 13.07 19.85 6.26
C GLN A 337 12.03 20.84 5.71
N SER A 338 11.30 21.50 6.60
CA SER A 338 10.27 22.49 6.23
C SER A 338 10.90 23.74 5.64
N LEU A 339 10.26 24.30 4.61
CA LEU A 339 10.57 25.60 4.04
C LEU A 339 10.09 26.75 4.94
N PHE A 340 9.19 26.47 5.88
CA PHE A 340 8.65 27.42 6.86
C PHE A 340 8.72 26.84 8.28
N PRO A 341 9.94 26.70 8.83
CA PRO A 341 10.14 25.99 10.09
C PRO A 341 9.52 26.72 11.28
N VAL A 342 8.88 25.95 12.17
CA VAL A 342 8.43 26.44 13.48
C VAL A 342 9.51 26.12 14.51
N LEU A 343 9.98 27.14 15.24
CA LEU A 343 10.95 26.96 16.32
C LEU A 343 10.31 26.20 17.48
N ILE A 344 10.80 24.99 17.76
CA ILE A 344 10.45 24.24 18.97
C ILE A 344 11.46 24.57 20.07
N GLU A 345 10.99 25.13 21.18
CA GLU A 345 11.75 25.16 22.42
C GLU A 345 11.81 23.74 23.00
N LEU A 346 12.83 22.97 22.63
CA LEU A 346 13.07 21.67 23.25
C LEU A 346 13.59 21.89 24.68
N PRO A 347 13.02 21.21 25.69
CA PRO A 347 13.61 21.22 27.01
C PRO A 347 15.03 20.66 26.89
N SER A 348 16.04 21.46 27.29
CA SER A 348 17.42 21.02 27.25
C SER A 348 17.54 19.74 28.07
N PRO A 349 18.01 18.62 27.49
CA PRO A 349 18.15 17.39 28.24
C PRO A 349 19.15 17.65 29.36
N LYS A 350 18.68 17.57 30.61
CA LYS A 350 19.57 17.51 31.77
C LYS A 350 20.21 16.13 31.73
N ILE A 351 21.31 16.01 30.99
CA ILE A 351 22.13 14.80 30.99
C ILE A 351 22.78 14.75 32.37
N ASP A 352 22.18 14.03 33.31
CA ASP A 352 22.81 13.69 34.57
C ASP A 352 23.99 12.75 34.26
N GLN A 353 25.20 13.33 34.17
CA GLN A 353 26.46 12.61 33.93
C GLN A 353 26.81 11.60 35.04
N ALA A 354 25.96 11.42 36.05
CA ALA A 354 26.19 10.58 37.22
C ALA A 354 25.82 9.09 37.02
N VAL A 355 25.16 8.69 35.93
CA VAL A 355 24.56 7.34 35.77
C VAL A 355 25.47 6.34 35.02
N LEU A 356 26.61 6.76 34.47
CA LEU A 356 27.56 5.86 33.77
C LEU A 356 28.53 5.14 34.74
N LYS A 357 28.00 4.41 35.73
CA LYS A 357 28.77 3.36 36.42
C LYS A 357 28.23 1.98 36.03
N PRO A 358 29.08 1.04 35.55
CA PRO A 358 28.64 -0.30 35.18
C PRO A 358 28.11 -1.04 36.41
N GLN A 359 26.86 -1.50 36.36
CA GLN A 359 26.35 -2.52 37.28
C GLN A 359 26.73 -3.91 36.73
N GLU A 360 27.30 -4.74 37.58
CA GLU A 360 27.58 -6.15 37.28
C GLU A 360 26.27 -6.94 37.14
N PRO A 361 26.18 -7.87 36.17
CA PRO A 361 24.96 -8.64 35.93
C PRO A 361 24.78 -9.76 36.95
N ASP A 362 23.63 -9.75 37.61
CA ASP A 362 23.13 -10.81 38.48
C ASP A 362 22.45 -11.89 37.61
N SER A 363 22.81 -13.15 37.85
CA SER A 363 22.43 -14.30 37.03
C SER A 363 21.44 -15.19 37.76
N THR A 364 20.17 -15.25 37.30
CA THR A 364 19.23 -16.31 37.69
C THR A 364 18.26 -16.71 36.58
N LEU A 365 18.48 -17.94 36.11
CA LEU A 365 17.58 -19.02 35.69
C LEU A 365 16.30 -18.74 34.87
N CYS A 366 16.28 -19.36 33.68
CA CYS A 366 15.10 -19.72 32.88
C CYS A 366 14.59 -21.13 33.24
N ASP A 367 13.27 -21.33 33.23
CA ASP A 367 12.62 -22.64 33.08
C ASP A 367 11.55 -22.54 31.98
N SER A 368 11.57 -23.46 31.02
CA SER A 368 10.66 -23.50 29.87
C SER A 368 10.11 -24.92 29.66
N ASN A 369 8.78 -25.04 29.57
CA ASN A 369 8.07 -26.27 29.19
C ASN A 369 7.72 -26.27 27.69
N PRO A 370 7.76 -27.43 27.00
CA PRO A 370 7.44 -27.53 25.57
C PRO A 370 5.98 -27.96 25.30
N PRO A 371 5.36 -27.55 24.16
CA PRO A 371 4.08 -28.08 23.71
C PRO A 371 4.20 -29.23 22.69
N GLN A 372 3.16 -30.06 22.65
CA GLN A 372 3.02 -31.29 21.84
C GLN A 372 2.58 -31.05 20.37
N PRO A 373 2.77 -32.04 19.47
CA PRO A 373 2.51 -31.91 18.04
C PRO A 373 1.08 -32.34 17.60
N MET A 374 0.52 -31.63 16.62
CA MET A 374 -0.72 -32.00 15.91
C MET A 374 -0.45 -32.79 14.62
N GLN A 375 -1.39 -33.70 14.28
CA GLN A 375 -1.37 -34.59 13.11
C GLN A 375 -1.93 -33.95 11.81
N PRO A 376 -1.62 -34.49 10.61
CA PRO A 376 -2.07 -33.95 9.33
C PRO A 376 -3.35 -34.62 8.79
N ILE A 377 -4.18 -33.83 8.11
CA ILE A 377 -5.38 -34.28 7.37
C ILE A 377 -5.08 -34.29 5.87
N GLN A 378 -5.58 -35.30 5.16
CA GLN A 378 -5.44 -35.52 3.71
C GLN A 378 -6.45 -34.71 2.88
N HIS A 379 -6.04 -34.21 1.71
CA HIS A 379 -6.91 -33.60 0.69
C HIS A 379 -6.92 -34.44 -0.61
N SER A 380 -8.10 -34.52 -1.23
CA SER A 380 -8.41 -35.26 -2.46
C SER A 380 -8.62 -34.33 -3.67
N ASP A 381 -8.34 -34.88 -4.85
CA ASP A 381 -8.34 -34.29 -6.19
C ASP A 381 -9.70 -33.79 -6.71
N ILE A 382 -9.73 -32.67 -7.44
CA ILE A 382 -10.81 -32.28 -8.37
C ILE A 382 -10.24 -31.59 -9.63
N LEU A 383 -10.83 -31.95 -10.77
CA LEU A 383 -10.48 -31.65 -12.18
C LEU A 383 -10.85 -30.24 -12.66
N GLU A 384 -10.04 -29.68 -13.57
CA GLU A 384 -10.26 -28.42 -14.30
C GLU A 384 -11.01 -28.60 -15.63
N PRO A 385 -11.81 -27.61 -16.09
CA PRO A 385 -12.20 -27.47 -17.49
C PRO A 385 -11.64 -26.19 -18.16
N ASN A 386 -11.24 -26.38 -19.42
CA ASN A 386 -10.67 -25.41 -20.36
C ASN A 386 -11.69 -24.36 -20.86
N VAL A 387 -11.30 -23.08 -20.88
CA VAL A 387 -11.99 -22.01 -21.64
C VAL A 387 -10.97 -21.10 -22.33
N THR A 388 -11.12 -20.93 -23.65
CA THR A 388 -10.23 -20.17 -24.54
C THR A 388 -10.71 -18.72 -24.70
N TRP A 389 -9.77 -17.76 -24.63
CA TRP A 389 -10.01 -16.31 -24.71
C TRP A 389 -9.64 -15.72 -26.08
N GLN A 390 -10.40 -14.72 -26.55
CA GLN A 390 -10.00 -13.82 -27.65
C GLN A 390 -9.76 -12.39 -27.11
N ARG A 391 -8.62 -11.79 -27.48
CA ARG A 391 -8.08 -10.53 -26.95
C ARG A 391 -8.15 -9.42 -28.02
N GLN A 392 -8.57 -8.21 -27.66
CA GLN A 392 -8.52 -7.03 -28.54
C GLN A 392 -7.34 -6.11 -28.18
N ASN A 393 -6.64 -5.62 -29.21
CA ASN A 393 -5.36 -4.91 -29.14
C ASN A 393 -5.52 -3.39 -28.95
N SER A 394 -5.07 -2.85 -27.82
CA SER A 394 -4.81 -1.41 -27.64
C SER A 394 -3.33 -1.09 -27.90
N LYS A 395 -3.05 0.03 -28.58
CA LYS A 395 -1.67 0.44 -28.95
C LYS A 395 -0.81 0.74 -27.70
N PRO A 396 0.45 0.26 -27.65
CA PRO A 396 1.34 0.45 -26.50
C PRO A 396 1.90 1.89 -26.41
N ARG A 397 2.10 2.37 -25.17
CA ARG A 397 2.81 3.63 -24.87
C ARG A 397 4.33 3.42 -24.95
N PRO A 398 5.11 4.48 -25.25
CA PRO A 398 6.57 4.41 -25.30
C PRO A 398 7.19 4.18 -23.91
N LEU A 399 8.26 3.37 -23.86
CA LEU A 399 9.00 2.96 -22.67
C LEU A 399 9.80 4.13 -22.06
N ASN A 400 9.71 4.32 -20.73
CA ASN A 400 10.61 5.20 -19.99
C ASN A 400 11.93 4.46 -19.69
N ILE A 401 12.94 4.71 -20.51
CA ILE A 401 14.26 4.06 -20.44
C ILE A 401 14.98 4.31 -19.10
N VAL A 402 14.80 5.49 -18.50
CA VAL A 402 15.44 5.83 -17.21
C VAL A 402 14.88 4.94 -16.10
N GLN A 403 13.56 4.77 -16.04
CA GLN A 403 12.92 3.90 -15.07
C GLN A 403 13.34 2.44 -15.24
N ALA A 404 13.31 1.93 -16.48
CA ALA A 404 13.73 0.55 -16.77
C ALA A 404 15.19 0.28 -16.35
N LYS A 405 16.07 1.29 -16.43
CA LYS A 405 17.43 1.19 -15.93
C LYS A 405 17.48 1.09 -14.40
N CYS A 406 16.77 1.97 -13.70
CA CYS A 406 16.68 1.92 -12.23
C CYS A 406 16.10 0.60 -11.72
N ASP A 407 15.09 0.05 -12.42
CA ASP A 407 14.49 -1.24 -12.08
C ASP A 407 15.49 -2.40 -12.26
N LEU A 408 16.29 -2.40 -13.34
CA LEU A 408 17.37 -3.39 -13.51
C LEU A 408 18.40 -3.29 -12.38
N GLU A 409 18.81 -2.07 -12.02
CA GLU A 409 19.76 -1.81 -10.93
C GLU A 409 19.22 -2.36 -9.60
N GLY A 410 17.94 -2.12 -9.29
CA GLY A 410 17.29 -2.67 -8.10
C GLY A 410 17.26 -4.21 -8.08
N HIS A 411 17.03 -4.85 -9.22
CA HIS A 411 17.12 -6.32 -9.32
C HIS A 411 18.55 -6.84 -9.14
N LEU A 412 19.54 -6.15 -9.72
CA LEU A 412 20.96 -6.50 -9.57
C LEU A 412 21.42 -6.39 -8.11
N ASP A 413 20.95 -5.39 -7.37
CA ASP A 413 21.19 -5.26 -5.94
C ASP A 413 20.64 -6.44 -5.13
N LEU A 414 19.46 -6.97 -5.50
CA LEU A 414 18.90 -8.17 -4.87
C LEU A 414 19.75 -9.42 -5.16
N LEU A 415 20.25 -9.57 -6.38
CA LEU A 415 21.17 -10.64 -6.74
C LEU A 415 22.50 -10.51 -5.98
N GLN A 416 23.01 -9.29 -5.80
CA GLN A 416 24.22 -9.02 -5.02
C GLN A 416 24.04 -9.41 -3.54
N LYS A 417 22.89 -9.11 -2.93
CA LYS A 417 22.57 -9.58 -1.57
C LYS A 417 22.59 -11.10 -1.45
N LYS A 418 22.04 -11.82 -2.44
CA LYS A 418 22.06 -13.29 -2.49
C LYS A 418 23.48 -13.85 -2.67
N ILE A 419 24.33 -13.17 -3.44
CA ILE A 419 25.77 -13.51 -3.57
C ILE A 419 26.47 -13.41 -2.21
N THR A 420 26.23 -12.34 -1.45
CA THR A 420 26.82 -12.17 -0.12
C THR A 420 26.37 -13.29 0.84
N GLN A 421 25.10 -13.70 0.79
CA GLN A 421 24.63 -14.85 1.58
C GLN A 421 25.33 -16.18 1.20
N LEU A 422 25.63 -16.40 -0.10
CA LEU A 422 26.42 -17.56 -0.52
C LEU A 422 27.87 -17.48 -0.04
N GLU A 423 28.45 -16.28 0.00
CA GLU A 423 29.80 -16.05 0.54
C GLU A 423 29.89 -16.41 2.02
N GLU A 424 28.97 -15.92 2.83
CA GLU A 424 28.90 -16.25 4.25
C GLU A 424 28.76 -17.75 4.47
N ARG A 425 27.84 -18.39 3.75
CA ARG A 425 27.64 -19.85 3.84
C ARG A 425 28.86 -20.64 3.38
N SER A 426 29.52 -20.21 2.30
CA SER A 426 30.74 -20.84 1.79
C SER A 426 31.86 -20.74 2.83
N ASN A 427 32.08 -19.56 3.43
CA ASN A 427 33.08 -19.36 4.48
C ASN A 427 32.79 -20.22 5.72
N ASN A 428 31.53 -20.40 6.09
CA ASN A 428 31.14 -21.26 7.21
C ASN A 428 31.32 -22.76 6.92
N ALA A 429 31.35 -23.15 5.64
CA ALA A 429 31.51 -24.54 5.21
C ALA A 429 32.97 -24.96 5.00
N ILE A 430 33.97 -24.14 5.36
CA ILE A 430 35.40 -24.43 5.10
C ILE A 430 35.85 -25.81 5.63
N LEU A 431 35.26 -26.28 6.72
CA LEU A 431 35.59 -27.57 7.33
C LEU A 431 34.93 -28.78 6.64
N ASP A 432 33.98 -28.55 5.73
CA ASP A 432 33.34 -29.55 4.89
C ASP A 432 33.74 -29.31 3.42
N PRO A 433 34.75 -30.01 2.89
CA PRO A 433 35.27 -29.77 1.55
C PRO A 433 34.23 -29.94 0.43
N GLU A 434 33.26 -30.85 0.61
CA GLU A 434 32.23 -31.09 -0.41
C GLU A 434 31.20 -29.97 -0.41
N GLN A 435 30.70 -29.57 0.77
CA GLN A 435 29.78 -28.47 0.92
C GLN A 435 30.41 -27.12 0.52
N PHE A 436 31.66 -26.89 0.92
CA PHE A 436 32.44 -25.72 0.51
C PHE A 436 32.52 -25.62 -1.01
N LYS A 437 32.90 -26.72 -1.67
CA LYS A 437 33.03 -26.76 -3.14
C LYS A 437 31.68 -26.48 -3.83
N ALA A 438 30.58 -27.05 -3.35
CA ALA A 438 29.25 -26.81 -3.90
C ALA A 438 28.80 -25.34 -3.74
N LEU A 439 29.04 -24.74 -2.57
CA LEU A 439 28.72 -23.34 -2.29
C LEU A 439 29.62 -22.37 -3.07
N ASP A 440 30.90 -22.68 -3.20
CA ASP A 440 31.84 -21.87 -3.98
C ASP A 440 31.51 -21.88 -5.48
N ASN A 441 31.10 -23.03 -6.03
CA ASN A 441 30.62 -23.13 -7.41
C ASN A 441 29.37 -22.28 -7.64
N ALA A 442 28.36 -22.39 -6.77
CA ALA A 442 27.16 -21.56 -6.84
C ALA A 442 27.48 -20.06 -6.72
N ARG A 443 28.36 -19.70 -5.79
CA ARG A 443 28.81 -18.31 -5.64
C ARG A 443 29.48 -17.79 -6.92
N LYS A 444 30.37 -18.56 -7.53
CA LYS A 444 31.02 -18.21 -8.80
C LYS A 444 30.01 -18.04 -9.93
N ALA A 445 29.04 -18.94 -10.03
CA ALA A 445 27.95 -18.84 -11.00
C ALA A 445 27.11 -17.56 -10.81
N ALA A 446 26.69 -17.26 -9.57
CA ALA A 446 25.92 -16.06 -9.27
C ALA A 446 26.70 -14.76 -9.53
N LYS A 447 28.01 -14.70 -9.17
CA LYS A 447 28.87 -13.56 -9.50
C LYS A 447 29.03 -13.35 -11.00
N THR A 448 29.16 -14.45 -11.75
CA THR A 448 29.27 -14.41 -13.21
C THR A 448 27.97 -13.89 -13.81
N LEU A 449 26.82 -14.39 -13.34
CA LEU A 449 25.50 -13.91 -13.74
C LEU A 449 25.33 -12.40 -13.50
N HIS A 450 25.65 -11.92 -12.29
CA HIS A 450 25.58 -10.50 -11.95
C HIS A 450 26.46 -9.64 -12.85
N LEU A 451 27.74 -10.02 -13.01
CA LEU A 451 28.70 -9.28 -13.82
C LEU A 451 28.25 -9.19 -15.29
N GLU A 452 27.86 -10.31 -15.89
CA GLU A 452 27.53 -10.36 -17.32
C GLU A 452 26.17 -9.70 -17.62
N ILE A 453 25.19 -9.78 -16.73
CA ILE A 453 23.93 -9.03 -16.88
C ILE A 453 24.16 -7.52 -16.70
N THR A 454 25.01 -7.12 -15.75
CA THR A 454 25.38 -5.70 -15.59
C THR A 454 26.03 -5.17 -16.87
N LYS A 455 26.96 -5.92 -17.48
CA LYS A 455 27.59 -5.55 -18.77
C LYS A 455 26.55 -5.46 -19.89
N ALA A 456 25.68 -6.45 -20.02
CA ALA A 456 24.64 -6.47 -21.04
C ALA A 456 23.66 -5.29 -20.88
N GLY A 457 23.25 -5.00 -19.64
CA GLY A 457 22.40 -3.86 -19.29
C GLY A 457 23.06 -2.53 -19.64
N ASN A 458 24.32 -2.33 -19.25
CA ASN A 458 25.07 -1.13 -19.59
C ASN A 458 25.18 -0.92 -21.11
N LEU A 459 25.42 -1.99 -21.87
CA LEU A 459 25.47 -1.92 -23.33
C LEU A 459 24.12 -1.51 -23.93
N TYR A 460 23.02 -2.10 -23.46
CA TYR A 460 21.67 -1.76 -23.90
C TYR A 460 21.28 -0.33 -23.56
N PHE A 461 21.40 0.07 -22.30
CA PHE A 461 20.97 1.39 -21.83
C PHE A 461 21.84 2.54 -22.34
N SER A 462 23.04 2.26 -22.86
CA SER A 462 23.88 3.27 -23.53
C SER A 462 23.36 3.65 -24.93
N ASN A 463 22.61 2.78 -25.61
CA ASN A 463 21.99 3.06 -26.90
C ASN A 463 20.71 2.22 -27.09
N PRO A 464 19.60 2.60 -26.43
CA PRO A 464 18.39 1.80 -26.38
C PRO A 464 17.67 1.81 -27.74
N GLN A 465 17.76 0.68 -28.44
CA GLN A 465 17.11 0.39 -29.71
C GLN A 465 16.39 -0.98 -29.66
N PRO A 466 15.32 -1.21 -30.43
CA PRO A 466 14.61 -2.51 -30.44
C PRO A 466 15.54 -3.70 -30.69
N LEU A 467 16.48 -3.57 -31.62
CA LEU A 467 17.48 -4.61 -31.90
C LEU A 467 18.42 -4.84 -30.71
N SER A 468 18.89 -3.78 -30.06
CA SER A 468 19.75 -3.89 -28.87
C SER A 468 19.02 -4.49 -27.66
N TYR A 469 17.70 -4.27 -27.54
CA TYR A 469 16.89 -4.91 -26.51
C TYR A 469 16.79 -6.43 -26.76
N SER A 470 16.52 -6.86 -27.99
CA SER A 470 16.47 -8.28 -28.33
C SER A 470 17.78 -8.99 -28.00
N VAL A 471 18.92 -8.36 -28.30
CA VAL A 471 20.25 -8.86 -27.93
C VAL A 471 20.42 -8.93 -26.41
N PHE A 472 20.03 -7.90 -25.67
CA PHE A 472 20.05 -7.87 -24.21
C PHE A 472 19.19 -8.96 -23.58
N GLU A 473 17.95 -9.11 -24.04
CA GLU A 473 16.99 -10.10 -23.55
C GLU A 473 17.51 -11.53 -23.76
N GLN A 474 17.95 -11.85 -24.99
CA GLN A 474 18.52 -13.17 -25.31
C GLN A 474 19.78 -13.45 -24.48
N THR A 475 20.62 -12.44 -24.28
CA THR A 475 21.82 -12.54 -23.44
C THR A 475 21.44 -12.86 -21.99
N CYS A 476 20.48 -12.14 -21.40
CA CYS A 476 20.01 -12.38 -20.04
C CYS A 476 19.38 -13.78 -19.90
N LYS A 477 18.50 -14.19 -20.82
CA LYS A 477 17.89 -15.53 -20.82
C LYS A 477 18.95 -16.63 -20.84
N LYS A 478 19.96 -16.48 -21.71
CA LYS A 478 21.08 -17.44 -21.80
C LYS A 478 21.88 -17.48 -20.49
N LEU A 479 22.27 -16.33 -19.96
CA LEU A 479 23.04 -16.23 -18.72
C LEU A 479 22.29 -16.85 -17.53
N ILE A 480 20.99 -16.58 -17.40
CA ILE A 480 20.16 -17.15 -16.32
C ILE A 480 20.03 -18.66 -16.49
N LYS A 481 19.78 -19.15 -17.71
CA LYS A 481 19.74 -20.58 -18.02
C LYS A 481 21.05 -21.30 -17.68
N ASP A 482 22.19 -20.67 -17.96
CA ASP A 482 23.49 -21.24 -17.61
C ASP A 482 23.71 -21.22 -16.08
N ALA A 483 23.26 -20.18 -15.38
CA ALA A 483 23.36 -20.10 -13.93
C ALA A 483 22.48 -21.13 -13.20
N HIS A 484 21.31 -21.49 -13.75
CA HIS A 484 20.43 -22.54 -13.21
C HIS A 484 21.15 -23.88 -12.98
N LYS A 485 22.11 -24.25 -13.84
CA LYS A 485 22.87 -25.51 -13.74
C LYS A 485 23.57 -25.69 -12.38
N GLU A 486 24.05 -24.59 -11.81
CA GLU A 486 24.77 -24.57 -10.52
C GLU A 486 23.87 -24.09 -9.37
N LEU A 487 23.00 -23.10 -9.62
CA LEU A 487 22.23 -22.43 -8.57
C LEU A 487 20.99 -23.21 -8.11
N ASP A 488 20.35 -23.99 -8.98
CA ASP A 488 19.16 -24.77 -8.60
C ASP A 488 19.43 -25.87 -7.57
N GLN A 489 20.71 -26.23 -7.39
CA GLN A 489 21.14 -27.16 -6.36
C GLN A 489 21.02 -26.57 -4.95
N HIS A 490 20.75 -25.26 -4.83
CA HIS A 490 20.67 -24.53 -3.56
C HIS A 490 19.26 -24.04 -3.29
N ARG A 491 18.74 -24.30 -2.08
CA ARG A 491 17.36 -23.94 -1.68
C ARG A 491 17.06 -22.46 -1.93
N GLY A 492 15.92 -22.20 -2.59
CA GLY A 492 15.38 -20.86 -2.83
C GLY A 492 16.01 -20.09 -4.00
N TRP A 493 16.94 -20.69 -4.75
CA TRP A 493 17.54 -20.03 -5.92
C TRP A 493 16.70 -20.16 -7.18
N SER A 494 16.00 -21.27 -7.41
CA SER A 494 15.13 -21.43 -8.58
C SER A 494 14.00 -20.40 -8.60
N GLU A 495 13.37 -20.16 -7.44
CA GLU A 495 12.33 -19.12 -7.27
C GLU A 495 12.91 -17.72 -7.49
N PHE A 496 14.09 -17.45 -6.93
CA PHE A 496 14.77 -16.17 -7.11
C PHE A 496 15.10 -15.90 -8.59
N LEU A 497 15.70 -16.87 -9.29
CA LEU A 497 16.07 -16.72 -10.70
C LEU A 497 14.85 -16.57 -11.61
N LEU A 498 13.74 -17.25 -11.29
CA LEU A 498 12.47 -17.07 -12.00
C LEU A 498 11.97 -15.63 -11.85
N ASN A 499 11.90 -15.12 -10.63
CA ASN A 499 11.45 -13.74 -10.35
C ASN A 499 12.38 -12.70 -11.00
N PHE A 500 13.69 -12.95 -10.96
CA PHE A 500 14.70 -12.10 -11.57
C PHE A 500 14.60 -12.11 -13.11
N THR A 501 14.32 -13.27 -13.72
CA THR A 501 14.03 -13.39 -15.15
C THR A 501 12.78 -12.60 -15.51
N LEU A 502 11.70 -12.75 -14.75
CA LEU A 502 10.45 -12.02 -14.96
C LEU A 502 10.68 -10.50 -14.90
N GLY A 503 11.44 -10.03 -13.90
CA GLY A 503 11.87 -8.64 -13.80
C GLY A 503 12.52 -8.17 -15.10
N ILE A 504 13.56 -8.87 -15.59
CA ILE A 504 14.27 -8.51 -16.81
C ILE A 504 13.36 -8.50 -18.06
N LEU A 505 12.46 -9.48 -18.20
CA LEU A 505 11.52 -9.54 -19.33
C LEU A 505 10.51 -8.37 -19.31
N THR A 506 10.14 -7.91 -18.11
CA THR A 506 9.24 -6.75 -17.98
C THR A 506 9.92 -5.43 -18.37
N LEU A 507 11.25 -5.33 -18.30
CA LEU A 507 11.99 -4.09 -18.56
C LEU A 507 11.90 -3.58 -19.99
N GLY A 508 11.86 -4.43 -21.02
CA GLY A 508 11.81 -3.95 -22.41
C GLY A 508 10.55 -4.28 -23.19
N LEU A 509 9.54 -4.87 -22.55
CA LEU A 509 8.22 -4.97 -23.17
C LEU A 509 7.35 -3.73 -22.94
N GLY A 510 7.65 -2.87 -21.95
CA GLY A 510 6.93 -1.59 -21.71
C GLY A 510 5.43 -1.70 -21.43
N LEU A 511 4.80 -2.84 -21.67
CA LEU A 511 3.40 -3.24 -21.51
C LEU A 511 3.30 -4.64 -22.17
N LEU A 512 3.06 -5.71 -21.39
CA LEU A 512 2.28 -6.92 -21.78
C LEU A 512 2.48 -8.17 -20.88
N ALA A 513 3.06 -8.07 -19.67
CA ALA A 513 3.05 -9.19 -18.70
C ALA A 513 2.20 -8.91 -17.44
N LYS A 514 1.12 -8.14 -17.56
CA LYS A 514 0.21 -7.81 -16.44
C LYS A 514 -0.44 -9.04 -15.79
N GLY A 515 -0.62 -10.13 -16.52
CA GLY A 515 -1.23 -11.37 -16.00
C GLY A 515 -0.30 -12.23 -15.15
N VAL A 516 0.98 -12.30 -15.51
CA VAL A 516 1.98 -13.13 -14.79
C VAL A 516 2.46 -12.42 -13.52
N PHE A 517 2.55 -11.09 -13.55
CA PHE A 517 3.01 -10.28 -12.42
C PHE A 517 2.01 -10.26 -11.25
N ASN A 518 0.70 -10.18 -11.55
CA ASN A 518 -0.35 -10.20 -10.53
C ASN A 518 -0.44 -11.56 -9.82
N TRP A 519 -0.27 -12.65 -10.57
CA TRP A 519 -0.31 -14.01 -10.02
C TRP A 519 0.90 -14.34 -9.12
N ALA A 520 2.08 -13.77 -9.40
CA ALA A 520 3.30 -14.02 -8.63
C ALA A 520 3.37 -13.26 -7.28
N MET A 521 2.61 -12.16 -7.12
CA MET A 521 2.62 -11.32 -5.91
C MET A 521 1.52 -11.67 -4.88
N ASP A 522 0.43 -12.31 -5.31
CA ASP A 522 -0.71 -12.65 -4.43
C ASP A 522 -0.49 -13.90 -3.55
N ARG A 523 0.71 -14.49 -3.54
CA ARG A 523 1.11 -15.50 -2.55
C ARG A 523 2.16 -14.91 -1.62
N SER A 524 1.84 -14.85 -0.33
CA SER A 524 2.72 -14.42 0.77
C SER A 524 4.16 -14.91 0.59
N PHE A 525 5.10 -13.97 0.56
CA PHE A 525 6.52 -14.15 0.16
C PHE A 525 7.38 -15.07 1.04
N PHE A 526 6.81 -15.76 2.03
CA PHE A 526 7.48 -16.82 2.77
C PHE A 526 6.44 -17.92 3.07
N PHE A 527 6.76 -19.15 2.66
CA PHE A 527 5.97 -20.40 2.76
C PHE A 527 5.07 -20.75 1.56
N VAL A 528 5.67 -21.37 0.53
CA VAL A 528 4.99 -22.40 -0.28
C VAL A 528 5.96 -23.57 -0.50
N ARG A 529 5.46 -24.80 -0.32
CA ARG A 529 6.21 -26.07 -0.45
C ARG A 529 6.40 -26.48 -1.93
N HIS A 530 7.52 -27.17 -2.16
CA HIS A 530 7.97 -28.00 -3.29
C HIS A 530 7.13 -28.12 -4.60
N THR A 531 7.87 -27.90 -5.70
CA THR A 531 7.82 -28.59 -7.01
C THR A 531 6.58 -28.44 -7.93
N GLU A 532 6.27 -27.20 -8.32
CA GLU A 532 5.50 -26.90 -9.56
C GLU A 532 6.29 -26.06 -10.59
N SER A 533 7.50 -25.64 -10.25
CA SER A 533 8.27 -24.62 -10.98
C SER A 533 8.64 -25.02 -12.42
N ALA A 534 8.85 -26.31 -12.69
CA ALA A 534 9.22 -26.81 -14.02
C ALA A 534 8.04 -26.84 -15.01
N ARG A 535 6.81 -27.01 -14.51
CA ARG A 535 5.59 -26.99 -15.34
C ARG A 535 5.17 -25.55 -15.66
N LEU A 536 5.42 -24.65 -14.72
CA LEU A 536 5.27 -23.20 -14.90
C LEU A 536 6.19 -22.64 -15.99
N LEU A 537 7.41 -23.18 -16.09
CA LEU A 537 8.43 -22.75 -17.05
C LEU A 537 7.99 -22.95 -18.51
N ASN A 538 7.39 -24.11 -18.82
CA ASN A 538 6.91 -24.43 -20.17
C ASN A 538 5.74 -23.54 -20.60
N ASN A 539 4.87 -23.16 -19.66
CA ASN A 539 3.72 -22.30 -19.95
C ASN A 539 4.14 -20.85 -20.18
N ILE A 540 5.11 -20.35 -19.39
CA ILE A 540 5.66 -19.00 -19.54
C ILE A 540 6.49 -18.87 -20.84
N GLU A 541 7.25 -19.90 -21.22
CA GLU A 541 7.98 -19.91 -22.49
C GLU A 541 7.03 -19.88 -23.70
N LEU A 542 5.91 -20.60 -23.62
CA LEU A 542 4.84 -20.58 -24.64
C LEU A 542 4.15 -19.21 -24.74
N ASP A 543 3.81 -18.60 -23.60
CA ASP A 543 3.10 -17.31 -23.57
C ASP A 543 3.99 -16.15 -24.03
N VAL A 544 5.29 -16.20 -23.72
CA VAL A 544 6.28 -15.21 -24.17
C VAL A 544 6.58 -15.34 -25.66
N SER A 545 6.64 -16.56 -26.20
CA SER A 545 6.82 -16.77 -27.64
C SER A 545 5.58 -16.39 -28.46
N ASN A 546 4.38 -16.48 -27.87
CA ASN A 546 3.12 -16.02 -28.46
C ASN A 546 2.89 -14.49 -28.36
N ALA A 547 3.64 -13.79 -27.50
CA ALA A 547 3.50 -12.35 -27.26
C ALA A 547 4.56 -11.49 -27.99
N ALA A 548 5.50 -12.12 -28.71
CA ALA A 548 6.46 -11.39 -29.54
C ALA A 548 5.72 -10.65 -30.67
N PRO A 549 6.06 -9.38 -30.98
CA PRO A 549 5.50 -8.70 -32.14
C PRO A 549 5.89 -9.46 -33.40
N SER A 550 4.91 -9.74 -34.27
CA SER A 550 5.18 -10.22 -35.62
C SER A 550 6.15 -9.25 -36.30
N ALA A 551 7.20 -9.79 -36.91
CA ALA A 551 8.17 -9.03 -37.70
C ALA A 551 7.49 -8.24 -38.83
#